data_AF-A0A7S0BCZ9-F1
#
_entry.id   AF-A0A7S0BCZ9-F1
#
_cell.length_a   1.000
_cell.length_b   1.000
_cell.length_c   1.000
_cell.angle_alpha   90.00
_cell.angle_beta   90.00
_cell.angle_gamma   90.00
#
_symmetry.space_group_name_H-M   'P 1'
#
loop_
_entity.id
_entity.type
_entity.pdbx_description
1 polymer ?
#
loop_
_entity_poly.entity_id
_entity_poly.type
_entity_poly.pdbx_seq_one_letter_code
_entity_poly.pdbx_strand_id
1 'polypeptide(L)'
;EECSKIIVENMYVSLMLGLFVAVLLLTFSPGACSALAGKSSADIVPIAVLYARWRAIAAPALFGGFVLSGALRRLQDTITPLISALASNGLNVVLDNVTIYYLNWGIAGVAIATSISQIANTVILLVAMLKRRIVNFKDLSRLPSMDTVRQVGFGAVLSIRTMSILATFISSSRLAASRGAVALLLGTKSRVK
;
A
#
# COMPACT_ATOMS: atom_id res chain seq x y z
N GLU A 1 -17.55 20.15 -14.51
CA GLU A 1 -17.62 20.56 -13.10
C GLU A 1 -18.02 19.41 -12.17
N GLU A 2 -19.05 18.65 -12.51
CA GLU A 2 -19.53 17.51 -11.70
C GLU A 2 -18.51 16.37 -11.56
N CYS A 3 -17.75 16.06 -12.62
CA CYS A 3 -16.67 15.07 -12.56
C CYS A 3 -15.57 15.44 -11.54
N SER A 4 -15.19 16.72 -11.47
CA SER A 4 -14.21 17.24 -10.49
C SER A 4 -14.68 17.00 -9.07
N LYS A 5 -15.95 17.30 -8.77
CA LYS A 5 -16.57 17.10 -7.45
C LYS A 5 -16.54 15.63 -7.03
N ILE A 6 -16.96 14.72 -7.91
CA ILE A 6 -16.96 13.27 -7.63
C ILE A 6 -15.54 12.75 -7.35
N ILE A 7 -14.53 13.22 -8.10
CA ILE A 7 -13.14 12.81 -7.90
C ILE A 7 -12.63 13.28 -6.53
N VAL A 8 -12.90 14.53 -6.16
CA VAL A 8 -12.47 15.09 -4.87
C VAL A 8 -13.17 14.39 -3.71
N GLU A 9 -14.48 14.15 -3.79
CA GLU A 9 -15.21 13.43 -2.73
C GLU A 9 -14.66 12.01 -2.54
N ASN A 10 -14.42 11.27 -3.63
CA ASN A 10 -13.78 9.95 -3.56
C ASN A 10 -12.35 10.00 -3.01
N MET A 11 -11.59 11.05 -3.33
CA MET A 11 -10.25 11.27 -2.78
C MET A 11 -10.33 11.41 -1.25
N TYR A 12 -11.24 12.24 -0.73
CA TYR A 12 -11.44 12.36 0.71
C TYR A 12 -11.82 11.06 1.39
N VAL A 13 -12.78 10.30 0.83
CA VAL A 13 -13.16 8.99 1.38
C VAL A 13 -11.97 8.03 1.39
N SER A 14 -11.15 8.04 0.34
CA SER A 14 -9.95 7.19 0.28
C SER A 14 -8.86 7.61 1.28
N LEU A 15 -8.70 8.91 1.54
CA LEU A 15 -7.79 9.41 2.58
C LEU A 15 -8.25 8.98 3.97
N MET A 16 -9.56 9.06 4.25
CA MET A 16 -10.15 8.58 5.51
C MET A 16 -9.96 7.06 5.67
N LEU A 17 -10.19 6.29 4.61
CA LEU A 17 -9.94 4.85 4.61
C LEU A 17 -8.47 4.53 4.83
N GLY A 18 -7.56 5.25 4.17
CA GLY A 18 -6.13 5.05 4.36
C GLY A 18 -5.66 5.47 5.75
N LEU A 19 -6.28 6.48 6.36
CA LEU A 19 -6.03 6.84 7.76
C LEU A 19 -6.53 5.75 8.70
N PHE A 20 -7.71 5.19 8.45
CA PHE A 20 -8.22 4.05 9.20
C PHE A 20 -7.26 2.86 9.11
N VAL A 21 -6.77 2.52 7.91
CA VAL A 21 -5.75 1.47 7.71
C VAL A 21 -4.44 1.81 8.42
N ALA A 22 -4.01 3.08 8.41
CA ALA A 22 -2.81 3.51 9.12
C ALA A 22 -2.94 3.25 10.63
N VAL A 23 -4.08 3.63 11.23
CA VAL A 23 -4.36 3.37 12.65
C VAL A 23 -4.34 1.87 12.93
N LEU A 24 -4.98 1.05 12.08
CA LEU A 24 -4.94 -0.40 12.23
C LEU A 24 -3.52 -0.97 12.18
N LEU A 25 -2.68 -0.49 11.26
CA LEU A 25 -1.28 -0.91 11.18
C LEU A 25 -0.49 -0.49 12.42
N LEU A 26 -0.71 0.71 12.95
CA LEU A 26 0.00 1.18 14.15
C LEU A 26 -0.38 0.38 15.41
N THR A 27 -1.65 0.01 15.56
CA THR A 27 -2.17 -0.66 16.75
C THR A 27 -2.09 -2.18 16.68
N PHE A 28 -2.42 -2.80 15.54
CA PHE A 28 -2.53 -4.25 15.40
C PHE A 28 -1.30 -4.92 14.76
N SER A 29 -0.30 -4.16 14.27
CA SER A 29 0.88 -4.75 13.62
C SER A 29 1.61 -5.82 14.46
N PRO A 30 1.79 -5.70 15.79
CA PRO A 30 2.48 -6.73 16.57
C PRO A 30 1.74 -8.08 16.53
N GLY A 31 0.43 -8.06 16.74
CA GLY A 31 -0.40 -9.26 16.71
C GLY A 31 -0.47 -9.86 15.30
N ALA A 32 -0.69 -9.01 14.29
CA ALA A 32 -0.77 -9.45 12.90
C ALA A 32 0.55 -10.07 12.42
N CYS A 33 1.70 -9.41 12.69
CA CYS A 33 3.00 -9.93 12.30
C CYS A 33 3.34 -11.23 13.03
N SER A 34 3.02 -11.34 14.32
CA SER A 34 3.23 -12.57 15.09
C SER A 34 2.39 -13.73 14.56
N ALA A 35 1.11 -13.48 14.24
CA ALA A 35 0.21 -14.48 13.67
C ALA A 35 0.65 -14.96 12.28
N LEU A 36 1.24 -14.06 11.47
CA LEU A 36 1.78 -14.40 10.16
C LEU A 36 3.10 -15.16 10.24
N ALA A 37 4.04 -14.70 11.07
CA ALA A 37 5.38 -15.29 11.20
C ALA A 37 5.33 -16.71 11.78
N GLY A 38 4.42 -16.96 12.74
CA GLY A 38 4.38 -18.21 13.49
C GLY A 38 5.63 -18.41 14.36
N LYS A 39 5.69 -19.56 15.06
CA LYS A 39 6.74 -19.81 16.08
C LYS A 39 8.16 -19.91 15.49
N SER A 40 8.30 -20.33 14.24
CA SER A 40 9.61 -20.55 13.60
C SER A 40 10.30 -19.28 13.11
N SER A 41 9.60 -18.14 13.07
CA SER A 41 10.14 -16.86 12.56
C SER A 41 9.92 -15.70 13.54
N ALA A 42 9.89 -15.99 14.85
CA ALA A 42 9.60 -15.00 15.89
C ALA A 42 10.60 -13.82 15.89
N ASP A 43 11.86 -14.08 15.56
CA ASP A 43 12.95 -13.08 15.56
C ASP A 43 12.74 -11.97 14.51
N ILE A 44 11.95 -12.23 13.47
CA ILE A 44 11.69 -11.29 12.38
C ILE A 44 10.49 -10.37 12.73
N VAL A 45 9.67 -10.74 13.73
CA VAL A 45 8.47 -9.98 14.10
C VAL A 45 8.77 -8.52 14.45
N PRO A 46 9.80 -8.18 15.27
CA PRO A 46 10.12 -6.79 15.57
C PRO A 46 10.47 -5.97 14.31
N ILE A 47 11.20 -6.58 13.38
CA ILE A 47 11.61 -5.98 12.10
C ILE A 47 10.38 -5.71 11.22
N ALA A 48 9.47 -6.68 11.13
CA ALA A 48 8.22 -6.56 10.37
C ALA A 48 7.28 -5.49 10.96
N VAL A 49 7.19 -5.40 12.29
CA VAL A 49 6.40 -4.36 12.99
C VAL A 49 6.98 -2.97 12.71
N LEU A 50 8.30 -2.82 12.81
CA LEU A 50 8.98 -1.55 12.50
C LEU A 50 8.66 -1.11 11.06
N TYR A 51 8.80 -2.03 10.10
CA TYR A 51 8.46 -1.77 8.70
C TYR A 51 6.98 -1.37 8.53
N ALA A 52 6.05 -2.14 9.12
CA ALA A 52 4.62 -1.88 9.02
C ALA A 52 4.22 -0.49 9.56
N ARG A 53 4.83 -0.05 10.67
CA ARG A 53 4.58 1.26 11.28
C ARG A 53 5.05 2.41 10.39
N TRP A 54 6.23 2.30 9.79
CA TRP A 54 6.72 3.31 8.84
C TRP A 54 5.91 3.35 7.54
N ARG A 55 5.38 2.21 7.12
CA ARG A 55 4.47 2.12 5.97
C ARG A 55 3.07 2.69 6.25
N ALA A 56 2.63 2.67 7.51
CA ALA A 56 1.33 3.22 7.91
C ALA A 56 1.20 4.72 7.54
N ILE A 57 2.30 5.48 7.61
CA ILE A 57 2.34 6.91 7.28
C ILE A 57 1.92 7.18 5.83
N ALA A 58 2.31 6.30 4.90
CA ALA A 58 1.96 6.46 3.49
C ALA A 58 0.60 5.87 3.11
N ALA A 59 -0.08 5.14 4.01
CA ALA A 59 -1.35 4.51 3.69
C ALA A 59 -2.41 5.50 3.18
N PRO A 60 -2.66 6.67 3.80
CA PRO A 60 -3.59 7.67 3.27
C PRO A 60 -3.26 8.06 1.82
N ALA A 61 -1.99 8.41 1.56
CA ALA A 61 -1.55 8.81 0.24
C ALA A 61 -1.69 7.67 -0.77
N LEU A 62 -1.37 6.43 -0.41
CA LEU A 62 -1.49 5.26 -1.27
C LEU A 62 -2.93 5.06 -1.75
N PHE A 63 -3.91 5.11 -0.84
CA PHE A 63 -5.33 4.99 -1.19
C PHE A 63 -5.81 6.15 -2.06
N GLY A 64 -5.38 7.39 -1.75
CA GLY A 64 -5.63 8.55 -2.61
C GLY A 64 -5.08 8.35 -4.03
N GLY A 65 -3.86 7.83 -4.14
CA GLY A 65 -3.21 7.53 -5.42
C GLY A 65 -3.98 6.49 -6.25
N PHE A 66 -4.59 5.49 -5.62
CA PHE A 66 -5.45 4.52 -6.30
C PHE A 66 -6.71 5.17 -6.87
N VAL A 67 -7.35 6.07 -6.12
CA VAL A 67 -8.53 6.82 -6.61
C VAL A 67 -8.16 7.72 -7.78
N LEU A 68 -7.10 8.53 -7.65
CA LEU A 68 -6.67 9.44 -8.72
C LEU A 68 -6.26 8.68 -9.99
N SER A 69 -5.50 7.60 -9.83
CA SER A 69 -5.11 6.73 -10.94
C SER A 69 -6.32 6.06 -11.60
N GLY A 70 -7.28 5.60 -10.78
CA GLY A 70 -8.53 5.01 -11.27
C GLY A 70 -9.40 6.01 -12.01
N ALA A 71 -9.49 7.25 -11.51
CA ALA A 71 -10.21 8.34 -12.15
C ALA A 71 -9.62 8.68 -13.53
N LEU A 72 -8.29 8.80 -13.64
CA LEU A 72 -7.63 9.03 -14.93
C LEU A 72 -7.90 7.90 -15.92
N ARG A 73 -7.83 6.63 -15.48
CA ARG A 73 -8.18 5.48 -16.33
C ARG A 73 -9.64 5.47 -16.77
N ARG A 74 -10.57 5.93 -15.91
CA ARG A 74 -11.99 6.11 -16.28
C ARG A 74 -12.16 7.18 -17.35
N LEU A 75 -11.31 8.20 -17.35
CA LEU A 75 -11.22 9.23 -18.40
C LEU A 75 -10.40 8.78 -19.62
N GLN A 76 -10.12 7.48 -19.76
CA GLN A 76 -9.31 6.88 -20.83
C GLN A 76 -7.85 7.38 -20.87
N ASP A 77 -7.36 8.02 -19.80
CA ASP A 77 -5.96 8.38 -19.65
C ASP A 77 -5.21 7.29 -18.85
N THR A 78 -4.52 6.42 -19.60
CA THR A 78 -3.66 5.37 -19.03
C THR A 78 -2.19 5.78 -18.93
N ILE A 79 -1.79 6.85 -19.63
CA ILE A 79 -0.39 7.29 -19.73
C ILE A 79 0.02 8.10 -18.51
N THR A 80 -0.85 8.99 -18.01
CA THR A 80 -0.53 9.81 -16.83
C THR A 80 -0.27 8.94 -15.59
N PRO A 81 -1.10 7.93 -15.27
CA PRO A 81 -0.80 6.99 -14.19
C PRO A 81 0.49 6.20 -14.39
N LEU A 82 0.79 5.79 -15.63
CA LEU A 82 2.00 5.05 -15.96
C LEU A 82 3.27 5.90 -15.72
N ILE A 83 3.29 7.14 -16.19
CA ILE A 83 4.42 8.05 -16.01
C ILE A 83 4.62 8.36 -14.53
N SER A 84 3.54 8.63 -13.79
CA SER A 84 3.61 8.87 -12.34
C SER A 84 4.18 7.65 -11.60
N ALA A 85 3.70 6.45 -11.95
CA ALA A 85 4.22 5.22 -11.37
C ALA A 85 5.71 5.06 -11.68
N LEU A 86 6.14 5.26 -12.92
CA LEU A 86 7.55 5.15 -13.28
C LEU A 86 8.43 6.15 -12.53
N ALA A 87 8.01 7.42 -12.45
CA ALA A 87 8.73 8.46 -11.72
C ALA A 87 8.85 8.13 -10.22
N SER A 88 7.75 7.68 -9.60
CA SER A 88 7.74 7.31 -8.18
C SER A 88 8.57 6.06 -7.87
N ASN A 89 8.54 5.03 -8.74
CA ASN A 89 9.37 3.85 -8.57
C ASN A 89 10.86 4.17 -8.80
N GLY A 90 11.18 5.03 -9.77
CA GLY A 90 12.54 5.55 -9.94
C GLY A 90 13.03 6.29 -8.70
N LEU A 91 12.18 7.16 -8.13
CA LEU A 91 12.48 7.83 -6.86
C LEU A 91 12.68 6.81 -5.72
N ASN A 92 11.87 5.76 -5.65
CA ASN A 92 12.00 4.72 -4.63
C ASN A 92 13.35 4.01 -4.72
N VAL A 93 13.77 3.61 -5.93
CA VAL A 93 15.08 2.98 -6.15
C VAL A 93 16.21 3.89 -5.70
N VAL A 94 16.16 5.19 -6.04
CA VAL A 94 17.18 6.16 -5.61
C VAL A 94 17.19 6.29 -4.09
N LEU A 95 16.03 6.44 -3.45
CA LEU A 95 15.92 6.59 -2.00
C LEU A 95 16.33 5.31 -1.24
N ASP A 96 16.05 4.12 -1.78
CA ASP A 96 16.50 2.86 -1.18
C ASP A 96 18.02 2.79 -1.17
N ASN A 97 18.68 3.14 -2.28
CA ASN A 97 20.14 3.22 -2.34
C ASN A 97 20.69 4.23 -1.32
N VAL A 98 20.07 5.41 -1.19
CA VAL A 98 20.49 6.43 -0.22
C VAL A 98 20.32 5.93 1.22
N THR A 99 19.15 5.39 1.55
CA THR A 99 18.81 4.99 2.91
C THR A 99 19.58 3.76 3.39
N ILE A 100 19.90 2.84 2.49
CA ILE A 100 20.68 1.63 2.80
C ILE A 100 22.18 1.97 2.87
N TYR A 101 22.76 2.54 1.81
CA TYR A 101 24.22 2.64 1.69
C TYR A 101 24.82 3.87 2.37
N TYR A 102 24.09 4.99 2.41
CA TYR A 102 24.63 6.24 2.95
C TYR A 102 24.15 6.51 4.37
N LEU A 103 22.85 6.30 4.62
CA LEU A 103 22.26 6.57 5.93
C LEU A 103 22.30 5.38 6.88
N ASN A 104 22.50 4.16 6.37
CA ASN A 104 22.54 2.91 7.15
C ASN A 104 21.28 2.72 8.04
N TRP A 105 20.10 3.16 7.56
CA TRP A 105 18.84 3.06 8.30
C TRP A 105 18.17 1.67 8.23
N GLY A 106 18.78 0.73 7.50
CA GLY A 106 18.28 -0.64 7.36
C GLY A 106 16.83 -0.70 6.86
N ILE A 107 16.03 -1.60 7.44
CA ILE A 107 14.63 -1.84 7.04
C ILE A 107 13.74 -0.61 7.20
N ALA A 108 14.03 0.26 8.18
CA ALA A 108 13.28 1.49 8.40
C ALA A 108 13.51 2.47 7.25
N GLY A 109 14.75 2.54 6.77
CA GLY A 109 15.12 3.29 5.56
C GLY A 109 14.30 2.90 4.35
N VAL A 110 14.21 1.59 4.06
CA VAL A 110 13.42 1.04 2.94
C VAL A 110 11.94 1.37 3.09
N ALA A 111 11.39 1.24 4.30
CA ALA A 111 10.00 1.58 4.56
C ALA A 111 9.72 3.08 4.30
N ILE A 112 10.61 3.96 4.75
CA ILE A 112 10.53 5.41 4.56
C ILE A 112 10.66 5.77 3.08
N ALA A 113 11.65 5.23 2.37
CA ALA A 113 11.86 5.44 0.94
C ALA A 113 10.62 5.06 0.13
N THR A 114 10.04 3.89 0.42
CA THR A 114 8.79 3.43 -0.20
C THR A 114 7.63 4.37 0.13
N SER A 115 7.52 4.81 1.38
CA SER A 115 6.47 5.71 1.85
C SER A 115 6.53 7.08 1.16
N ILE A 116 7.71 7.69 1.08
CA ILE A 116 7.94 8.97 0.39
C ILE A 116 7.57 8.84 -1.09
N SER A 117 7.97 7.74 -1.71
CA SER A 117 7.71 7.51 -3.14
C SER A 117 6.22 7.36 -3.46
N GLN A 118 5.45 6.70 -2.59
CA GLN A 118 4.01 6.61 -2.75
C GLN A 118 3.30 7.95 -2.52
N ILE A 119 3.78 8.74 -1.56
CA ILE A 119 3.30 10.12 -1.38
C ILE A 119 3.59 10.94 -2.64
N ALA A 120 4.81 10.84 -3.17
CA ALA A 120 5.21 11.52 -4.41
C ALA A 120 4.33 11.09 -5.60
N ASN A 121 4.03 9.80 -5.77
CA ASN A 121 3.12 9.32 -6.80
C ASN A 121 1.74 10.01 -6.71
N THR A 122 1.15 10.03 -5.53
CA THR A 122 -0.18 10.65 -5.33
C THR A 122 -0.15 12.14 -5.60
N VAL A 123 0.91 12.83 -5.17
CA VAL A 123 1.11 14.26 -5.43
C VAL A 123 1.27 14.52 -6.94
N ILE A 124 2.07 13.72 -7.66
CA ILE A 124 2.27 13.85 -9.10
C ILE A 124 0.92 13.73 -9.85
N LEU A 125 0.12 12.73 -9.48
CA LEU A 125 -1.22 12.53 -10.07
C LEU A 125 -2.14 13.73 -9.81
N LEU A 126 -2.20 14.19 -8.55
CA LEU A 126 -3.04 15.32 -8.18
C LEU A 126 -2.63 16.59 -8.94
N VAL A 127 -1.32 16.88 -9.00
CA VAL A 127 -0.78 18.02 -9.75
C VAL A 127 -1.09 17.90 -11.24
N ALA A 128 -0.95 16.71 -11.83
CA ALA A 128 -1.30 16.47 -13.23
C ALA A 128 -2.79 16.75 -13.51
N MET A 129 -3.68 16.30 -12.62
CA MET A 129 -5.12 16.54 -12.74
C MET A 129 -5.49 18.02 -12.58
N LEU A 130 -4.85 18.74 -11.65
CA LEU A 130 -5.02 20.18 -11.47
C LEU A 130 -4.53 20.97 -12.68
N LYS A 131 -3.33 20.64 -13.21
CA LYS A 131 -2.76 21.31 -14.39
C LYS A 131 -3.62 21.12 -15.64
N ARG A 132 -4.24 19.94 -15.79
CA ARG A 132 -5.15 19.62 -16.91
C ARG A 132 -6.59 20.08 -16.68
N ARG A 133 -6.88 20.79 -15.57
CA ARG A 133 -8.21 21.26 -15.18
C ARG A 133 -9.27 20.15 -15.11
N ILE A 134 -8.83 18.91 -14.84
CA ILE A 134 -9.72 17.78 -14.56
C ILE A 134 -10.32 17.96 -13.16
N VAL A 135 -9.49 18.44 -12.23
CA VAL A 135 -9.88 18.85 -10.87
C VAL A 135 -9.72 20.36 -10.75
N ASN A 136 -10.71 21.03 -10.17
CA ASN A 136 -10.64 22.47 -9.90
C ASN A 136 -10.18 22.72 -8.47
N PHE A 137 -9.35 23.76 -8.27
CA PHE A 137 -8.93 24.21 -6.94
C PHE A 137 -10.11 24.57 -6.02
N LYS A 138 -11.21 25.09 -6.56
CA LYS A 138 -12.41 25.44 -5.78
C LYS A 138 -13.11 24.22 -5.20
N ASP A 139 -13.00 23.06 -5.86
CA ASP A 139 -13.67 21.84 -5.40
C ASP A 139 -12.86 21.14 -4.30
N LEU A 140 -11.57 21.48 -4.10
CA LEU A 140 -10.71 20.83 -3.10
C LEU A 140 -11.22 21.00 -1.66
N SER A 141 -11.98 22.06 -1.36
CA SER A 141 -12.54 22.27 -0.01
C SER A 141 -13.85 21.53 0.24
N ARG A 142 -14.35 20.75 -0.74
CA ARG A 142 -15.64 20.07 -0.64
C ARG A 142 -15.51 18.74 0.13
N LEU A 143 -16.24 18.64 1.23
CA LEU A 143 -16.34 17.40 2.01
C LEU A 143 -17.18 16.33 1.28
N PRO A 144 -16.93 15.04 1.52
CA PRO A 144 -17.64 13.96 0.87
C PRO A 144 -19.13 13.94 1.25
N SER A 145 -20.00 13.79 0.26
CA SER A 145 -21.43 13.58 0.48
C SER A 145 -21.72 12.15 0.98
N MET A 146 -22.83 11.96 1.70
CA MET A 146 -23.24 10.64 2.20
C MET A 146 -23.52 9.65 1.08
N ASP A 147 -23.96 10.13 -0.09
CA ASP A 147 -24.19 9.30 -1.26
C ASP A 147 -22.88 8.72 -1.81
N THR A 148 -21.81 9.53 -1.86
CA THR A 148 -20.47 9.05 -2.26
C THR A 148 -19.97 7.98 -1.31
N VAL A 149 -20.14 8.17 0.01
CA VAL A 149 -19.75 7.16 1.01
C VAL A 149 -20.52 5.86 0.82
N ARG A 150 -21.84 5.93 0.55
CA ARG A 150 -22.67 4.75 0.31
C ARG A 150 -22.25 3.98 -0.96
N GLN A 151 -21.82 4.69 -2.00
CA GLN A 151 -21.38 4.07 -3.25
C GLN A 151 -20.07 3.27 -3.10
N VAL A 152 -19.22 3.61 -2.13
CA VAL A 152 -18.01 2.82 -1.81
C VAL A 152 -18.38 1.39 -1.38
N GLY A 153 -19.57 1.19 -0.80
CA GLY A 153 -20.07 -0.14 -0.45
C GLY A 153 -20.14 -1.11 -1.63
N PHE A 154 -20.39 -0.64 -2.86
CA PHE A 154 -20.37 -1.49 -4.05
C PHE A 154 -18.96 -1.99 -4.41
N GLY A 155 -17.92 -1.21 -4.08
CA GLY A 155 -16.52 -1.61 -4.22
C GLY A 155 -16.06 -2.63 -3.17
N ALA A 156 -16.82 -2.81 -2.08
CA ALA A 156 -16.47 -3.74 -1.01
C ALA A 156 -16.48 -5.20 -1.48
N VAL A 157 -17.39 -5.58 -2.38
CA VAL A 157 -17.46 -6.95 -2.92
C VAL A 157 -16.18 -7.32 -3.68
N LEU A 158 -15.65 -6.41 -4.50
CA LEU A 158 -14.40 -6.62 -5.22
C LEU A 158 -13.20 -6.67 -4.26
N SER A 159 -13.25 -5.87 -3.19
CA SER A 159 -12.23 -5.86 -2.15
C SER A 159 -12.21 -7.19 -1.39
N ILE A 160 -13.38 -7.71 -0.99
CA ILE A 160 -13.53 -9.02 -0.34
C ILE A 160 -12.97 -10.11 -1.24
N ARG A 161 -13.35 -10.14 -2.53
CA ARG A 161 -12.80 -11.09 -3.51
C ARG A 161 -11.28 -11.05 -3.54
N THR A 162 -10.69 -9.87 -3.61
CA THR A 162 -9.24 -9.69 -3.68
C THR A 162 -8.57 -10.17 -2.39
N MET A 163 -9.15 -9.85 -1.23
CA MET A 163 -8.66 -10.33 0.07
C MET A 163 -8.73 -11.85 0.18
N SER A 164 -9.79 -12.50 -0.32
CA SER A 164 -9.90 -13.97 -0.34
C SER A 164 -8.81 -14.63 -1.19
N ILE A 165 -8.46 -14.03 -2.34
CA ILE A 165 -7.38 -14.51 -3.20
C ILE A 165 -6.03 -14.37 -2.46
N LEU A 166 -5.76 -13.21 -1.86
CA LEU A 166 -4.52 -12.98 -1.12
C LEU A 166 -4.41 -13.88 0.11
N ALA A 167 -5.49 -14.11 0.84
CA ALA A 167 -5.52 -15.01 1.99
C ALA A 167 -5.21 -16.46 1.59
N THR A 168 -5.78 -16.93 0.48
CA THR A 168 -5.49 -18.25 -0.08
C THR A 168 -4.02 -18.40 -0.46
N PHE A 169 -3.46 -17.37 -1.10
CA PHE A 169 -2.06 -17.37 -1.52
C PHE A 169 -1.09 -17.38 -0.33
N ILE A 170 -1.35 -16.55 0.70
CA ILE A 170 -0.57 -16.52 1.94
C ILE A 170 -0.64 -17.88 2.64
N SER A 171 -1.84 -18.47 2.75
CA SER A 171 -2.03 -19.78 3.41
C SER A 171 -1.27 -20.90 2.67
N SER A 172 -1.35 -20.91 1.34
CA SER A 172 -0.64 -21.87 0.50
C SER A 172 0.88 -21.72 0.64
N SER A 173 1.38 -20.49 0.64
CA SER A 173 2.80 -20.19 0.83
C SER A 173 3.31 -20.65 2.20
N ARG A 174 2.52 -20.44 3.26
CA ARG A 174 2.86 -20.91 4.62
C ARG A 174 2.95 -22.43 4.70
N LEU A 175 2.02 -23.14 4.06
CA LEU A 175 2.03 -24.61 4.03
C LEU A 175 3.21 -25.17 3.22
N ALA A 176 3.53 -24.52 2.10
CA ALA A 176 4.70 -24.90 1.30
C ALA A 176 6.01 -24.70 2.09
N ALA A 177 6.16 -23.57 2.77
CA ALA A 177 7.32 -23.27 3.60
C ALA A 177 7.48 -24.26 4.77
N SER A 178 6.39 -24.65 5.44
CA SER A 178 6.46 -25.61 6.55
C SER A 178 6.84 -27.01 6.09
N ARG A 179 6.35 -27.46 4.93
CA ARG A 179 6.73 -28.76 4.35
C ARG A 179 8.17 -28.79 3.83
N GLY A 180 8.64 -27.70 3.23
CA GLY A 180 10.04 -27.55 2.82
C GLY A 180 11.01 -27.61 3.99
N ALA A 181 10.68 -26.96 5.11
CA ALA A 181 11.46 -27.03 6.34
C ALA A 181 11.53 -28.47 6.90
N VAL A 182 10.43 -29.21 6.87
CA VAL A 182 10.40 -30.62 7.30
C VAL A 182 11.25 -31.52 6.40
N ALA A 183 11.21 -31.33 5.06
CA ALA A 183 12.03 -32.10 4.13
C ALA A 183 13.54 -31.84 4.34
N LEU A 184 13.93 -30.58 4.61
CA LEU A 184 15.33 -30.20 4.87
C LEU A 184 15.88 -30.83 6.17
N LEU A 185 15.05 -30.89 7.22
CA LEU A 185 15.39 -31.50 8.51
C LEU A 185 15.51 -33.04 8.43
N LEU A 186 14.71 -33.68 7.56
CA LEU A 186 14.81 -35.12 7.33
C LEU A 186 16.02 -35.49 6.46
N GLY A 187 16.34 -34.68 5.44
CA GLY A 187 17.51 -34.89 4.58
C GLY A 187 18.86 -34.65 5.26
N THR A 188 18.90 -33.82 6.31
CA THR A 188 20.10 -33.64 7.14
C THR A 188 20.31 -34.82 8.10
N LYS A 189 19.24 -35.46 8.60
CA LYS A 189 19.36 -36.67 9.44
C LYS A 189 19.88 -37.90 8.68
N SER A 190 19.65 -38.02 7.38
CA SER A 190 20.13 -39.17 6.60
C SER A 190 21.59 -39.07 6.15
N ARG A 191 22.19 -37.87 6.17
CA ARG A 191 23.61 -37.66 5.83
C ARG A 191 24.59 -37.78 7.00
N VAL A 192 24.11 -37.98 8.22
CA VAL A 192 24.93 -38.07 9.45
C VAL A 192 25.00 -39.52 9.98
N LYS A 193 24.88 -40.52 9.09
CA LYS A 193 25.13 -41.93 9.42
C LYS A 193 26.24 -42.49 8.56
#